data_AF-A0A1G7J297-F1
#
_entry.id   AF-A0A1G7J297-F1
#
_cell.length_a   1.000
_cell.length_b   1.000
_cell.length_c   1.000
_cell.angle_alpha   90.00
_cell.angle_beta   90.00
_cell.angle_gamma   90.00
#
_symmetry.space_group_name_H-M   'P 1'
#
loop_
_entity.id
_entity.type
_entity.pdbx_description
1 polymer ?
#
loop_
_entity_poly.entity_id
_entity_poly.type
_entity_poly.pdbx_seq_one_letter_code
_entity_poly.pdbx_strand_id
1 'polypeptide(L)'
;MTHLKTIRTPEQRAEADEVIWGPYRFRPGVDYADALGRAVPPFPLLPGGRTQLTVDPSPRPSWHEGSDGEQGWRDRYRTSPIRLWATCTVPDHKPWSLAFAVPQDGGWTLGGA
;
A
#
# COMPACT_ATOMS: atom_id res chain seq x y z
N MET A 1 16.90 33.32 -1.34
CA MET A 1 15.75 32.75 -0.60
C MET A 1 16.06 31.29 -0.33
N THR A 2 16.55 31.00 0.87
CA THR A 2 16.96 29.65 1.26
C THR A 2 15.70 28.83 1.52
N HIS A 3 15.45 27.80 0.71
CA HIS A 3 14.45 26.79 1.03
C HIS A 3 14.86 26.13 2.35
N LEU A 4 14.23 26.53 3.46
CA LEU A 4 14.26 25.76 4.69
C LEU A 4 13.62 24.42 4.37
N LYS A 5 14.46 23.42 4.11
CA LYS A 5 14.07 22.02 4.05
C LYS A 5 13.42 21.74 5.40
N THR A 6 12.09 21.63 5.46
CA THR A 6 11.39 21.38 6.72
C THR A 6 11.90 20.05 7.26
N ILE A 7 12.78 20.11 8.26
CA ILE A 7 13.32 18.93 8.92
C ILE A 7 12.18 18.43 9.81
N ARG A 8 11.60 17.28 9.45
CA ARG A 8 10.62 16.59 10.31
C ARG A 8 11.24 16.32 11.68
N THR A 9 10.45 16.38 12.75
CA THR A 9 10.89 15.91 14.07
C THR A 9 11.15 14.39 14.04
N PRO A 10 11.88 13.81 15.02
CA PRO A 10 12.02 12.36 15.13
C PRO A 10 10.68 11.62 15.17
N GLU A 11 9.70 12.15 15.89
CA GLU A 11 8.35 11.59 15.99
C GLU A 11 7.63 11.62 14.63
N GLN A 12 7.72 12.74 13.91
CA GLN A 12 7.17 12.86 12.57
C GLN A 12 7.83 11.90 11.56
N ARG A 13 9.11 11.53 11.77
CA ARG A 13 9.78 10.51 10.95
C ARG A 13 9.26 9.12 11.30
N ALA A 14 9.18 8.77 12.58
CA ALA A 14 8.64 7.49 13.01
C ALA A 14 7.20 7.29 12.49
N GLU A 15 6.36 8.31 12.62
CA GLU A 15 4.99 8.27 12.07
C GLU A 15 5.00 8.18 10.53
N ALA A 16 5.88 8.91 9.85
CA ALA A 16 5.99 8.82 8.39
C ALA A 16 6.36 7.40 7.92
N ASP A 17 7.18 6.70 8.70
CA ASP A 17 7.59 5.32 8.46
C ASP A 17 6.49 4.33 8.79
N GLU A 18 5.50 4.70 9.62
CA GLU A 18 4.32 3.91 9.96
C GLU A 18 3.13 4.13 8.99
N VAL A 19 3.09 5.25 8.30
CA VAL A 19 2.03 5.57 7.31
C VAL A 19 2.26 4.89 5.96
N ILE A 20 1.19 4.30 5.40
CA ILE A 20 1.15 3.90 3.99
C ILE A 20 0.78 5.12 3.15
N TRP A 21 1.72 5.60 2.34
CA TRP A 21 1.56 6.77 1.47
C TRP A 21 0.83 6.43 0.17
N GLY A 22 -0.43 6.00 0.30
CA GLY A 22 -1.25 5.55 -0.81
C GLY A 22 -2.72 5.47 -0.42
N PRO A 23 -3.60 5.09 -1.36
CA PRO A 23 -5.05 5.11 -1.12
C PRO A 23 -5.52 4.10 -0.09
N TYR A 24 -4.87 2.94 -0.03
CA TYR A 24 -5.30 1.81 0.78
C TYR A 24 -4.10 1.09 1.40
N ARG A 25 -4.34 0.46 2.55
CA ARG A 25 -3.49 -0.52 3.22
C ARG A 25 -4.26 -1.85 3.35
N PHE A 26 -3.56 -2.95 3.56
CA PHE A 26 -4.25 -4.18 3.98
C PHE A 26 -4.95 -3.94 5.31
N ARG A 27 -6.14 -4.52 5.51
CA ARG A 27 -6.88 -4.38 6.76
C ARG A 27 -6.12 -5.10 7.88
N PRO A 28 -5.59 -4.40 8.89
CA PRO A 28 -4.80 -5.02 9.95
C PRO A 28 -5.56 -6.15 10.65
N GLY A 29 -4.91 -7.30 10.83
CA GLY A 29 -5.50 -8.47 11.50
C GLY A 29 -6.51 -9.27 10.64
N VAL A 30 -6.79 -8.85 9.40
CA VAL A 30 -7.58 -9.62 8.43
C VAL A 30 -6.67 -10.14 7.33
N ASP A 31 -6.95 -11.34 6.79
CA ASP A 31 -6.08 -12.02 5.81
C ASP A 31 -4.63 -12.16 6.31
N TYR A 32 -4.46 -12.22 7.63
CA TYR A 32 -3.18 -12.25 8.34
C TYR A 32 -2.28 -11.03 8.06
N ALA A 33 -2.86 -9.91 7.64
CA ALA A 33 -2.11 -8.67 7.46
C ALA A 33 -1.47 -8.20 8.77
N ASP A 34 -0.27 -7.63 8.65
CA ASP A 34 0.45 -7.09 9.81
C ASP A 34 -0.29 -5.92 10.50
N ALA A 35 0.18 -5.54 11.68
CA ALA A 35 -0.45 -4.52 12.51
C ALA A 35 -0.58 -3.15 11.81
N LEU A 36 0.25 -2.87 10.80
CA LEU A 36 0.26 -1.61 10.08
C LEU A 36 -0.47 -1.71 8.72
N GLY A 37 -0.85 -2.92 8.29
CA GLY A 37 -1.43 -3.19 6.99
C GLY A 37 -0.42 -3.11 5.84
N ARG A 38 0.89 -3.28 6.12
CA ARG A 38 1.97 -3.17 5.13
C ARG A 38 2.11 -4.42 4.27
N ALA A 39 1.96 -5.58 4.88
CA ALA A 39 2.16 -6.86 4.24
C ALA A 39 1.14 -7.90 4.70
N VAL A 40 0.92 -8.88 3.83
CA VAL A 40 0.28 -10.16 4.15
C VAL A 40 1.34 -11.26 4.01
N PRO A 41 1.24 -12.36 4.78
CA PRO A 41 2.16 -13.48 4.63
C PRO A 41 2.00 -14.17 3.26
N PRO A 42 3.01 -14.91 2.80
CA PRO A 42 2.91 -15.71 1.58
C PRO A 42 1.76 -16.72 1.67
N PHE A 43 1.03 -16.90 0.57
CA PHE A 43 -0.05 -17.86 0.41
C PHE A 43 0.12 -18.65 -0.89
N PRO A 44 -0.37 -19.90 -0.97
CA PRO A 44 -0.35 -20.66 -2.21
C PRO A 44 -1.25 -20.00 -3.25
N LEU A 45 -0.74 -19.83 -4.47
CA LEU A 45 -1.49 -19.32 -5.60
C LEU A 45 -1.26 -20.23 -6.81
N LEU A 46 -2.34 -20.80 -7.34
CA LEU A 46 -2.28 -21.61 -8.56
C LEU A 46 -2.06 -20.72 -9.79
N PRO A 47 -1.45 -21.25 -10.87
CA PRO A 47 -1.37 -20.54 -12.15
C PRO A 47 -2.76 -20.07 -12.61
N GLY A 48 -2.88 -18.78 -12.96
CA GLY A 48 -4.16 -18.16 -13.32
C GLY A 48 -5.14 -17.93 -12.16
N GLY A 49 -4.80 -18.40 -10.97
CA GLY A 49 -5.57 -18.17 -9.75
C GLY A 49 -5.60 -16.70 -9.35
N ARG A 50 -6.63 -16.35 -8.58
CA ARG A 50 -6.79 -15.02 -7.99
C ARG A 50 -7.01 -15.16 -6.50
N THR A 51 -6.48 -14.22 -5.73
CA THR A 51 -6.80 -14.06 -4.32
C THR A 51 -7.50 -12.73 -4.11
N GLN A 52 -8.41 -12.68 -3.14
CA GLN A 52 -9.02 -11.44 -2.70
C GLN A 52 -8.46 -11.11 -1.32
N LEU A 53 -7.91 -9.90 -1.19
CA LEU A 53 -7.35 -9.39 0.07
C LEU A 53 -8.15 -8.17 0.51
N THR A 54 -8.43 -8.10 1.80
CA THR A 54 -9.21 -7.03 2.40
C THR A 54 -8.32 -5.81 2.64
N VAL A 55 -8.81 -4.64 2.23
CA VAL A 55 -8.11 -3.37 2.38
C VAL A 55 -8.98 -2.34 3.11
N ASP A 56 -8.33 -1.40 3.79
CA ASP A 56 -8.93 -0.21 4.37
C ASP A 56 -8.24 1.05 3.83
N PRO A 57 -8.91 2.21 3.79
CA PRO A 57 -8.25 3.47 3.44
C PRO A 57 -7.01 3.71 4.32
N SER A 58 -5.91 4.14 3.72
CA SER A 58 -4.71 4.47 4.49
C SER A 58 -4.98 5.72 5.33
N PRO A 59 -4.61 5.74 6.62
CA PRO A 59 -4.73 6.94 7.44
C PRO A 59 -3.73 8.00 6.98
N ARG A 60 -4.11 9.27 7.09
CA ARG A 60 -3.14 10.37 6.98
C ARG A 60 -2.18 10.37 8.19
N PRO A 61 -0.97 10.92 8.04
CA PRO A 61 -0.16 11.29 9.19
C PRO A 61 -0.85 12.39 10.01
N SER A 62 -0.66 12.39 11.32
CA SER A 62 -1.20 13.35 12.29
C SER A 62 -0.79 14.79 11.94
N TRP A 63 0.46 14.97 11.52
CA TRP A 63 1.07 16.25 11.12
C TRP A 63 0.75 16.68 9.69
N HIS A 64 0.04 15.86 8.91
CA HIS A 64 -0.40 16.25 7.56
C HIS A 64 -1.59 17.20 7.67
N GLU A 65 -1.29 18.44 8.09
CA GLU A 65 -2.25 19.53 8.25
C GLU A 65 -2.33 20.40 6.99
N GLY A 66 -3.55 20.52 6.47
CA GLY A 66 -4.03 21.49 5.50
C GLY A 66 -5.53 21.67 5.76
N SER A 67 -6.17 22.69 5.18
CA SER A 67 -7.60 23.02 5.44
C SER A 67 -8.57 21.84 5.31
N ASP A 68 -8.17 20.80 4.58
CA ASP A 68 -9.02 19.69 4.21
C ASP A 68 -8.63 18.36 4.92
N GLY A 69 -7.58 18.36 5.76
CA GLY A 69 -7.20 17.23 6.62
C GLY A 69 -7.30 15.83 5.96
N GLU A 70 -8.21 15.00 6.46
CA GLU A 70 -8.54 13.66 5.93
C GLU A 70 -9.11 13.70 4.51
N GLN A 71 -9.95 14.70 4.19
CA GLN A 71 -10.53 14.87 2.86
C GLN A 71 -9.44 15.18 1.83
N GLY A 72 -8.51 16.08 2.15
CA GLY A 72 -7.37 16.39 1.27
C GLY A 72 -6.44 15.19 1.04
N TRP A 73 -6.25 14.35 2.07
CA TRP A 73 -5.52 13.08 1.93
C TRP A 73 -6.24 12.12 0.98
N ARG A 74 -7.55 11.93 1.17
CA ARG A 74 -8.37 11.08 0.29
C ARG A 74 -8.39 11.59 -1.14
N ASP A 75 -8.57 12.88 -1.34
CA ASP A 75 -8.62 13.47 -2.69
C ASP A 75 -7.28 13.33 -3.41
N ARG A 76 -6.15 13.49 -2.70
CA ARG A 76 -4.82 13.26 -3.26
C ARG A 76 -4.63 11.85 -3.80
N TYR A 77 -5.18 10.84 -3.13
CA TYR A 77 -4.98 9.43 -3.49
C TYR A 77 -6.19 8.79 -4.18
N ARG A 78 -7.29 9.52 -4.38
CA ARG A 78 -8.57 9.00 -4.89
C ARG A 78 -8.46 8.22 -6.20
N THR A 79 -7.52 8.58 -7.08
CA THR A 79 -7.31 7.93 -8.37
C THR A 79 -5.98 7.16 -8.44
N SER A 80 -5.22 7.15 -7.35
CA SER A 80 -3.95 6.44 -7.30
C SER A 80 -4.18 4.93 -7.23
N PRO A 81 -3.40 4.10 -7.93
CA PRO A 81 -3.49 2.65 -7.76
C PRO A 81 -2.84 2.22 -6.43
N ILE A 82 -3.20 1.03 -5.96
CA ILE A 82 -2.51 0.35 -4.86
C ILE A 82 -1.20 -0.21 -5.40
N ARG A 83 -0.06 0.23 -4.90
CA ARG A 83 1.26 -0.25 -5.32
C ARG A 83 1.69 -1.41 -4.44
N LEU A 84 2.02 -2.53 -5.06
CA LEU A 84 2.37 -3.76 -4.38
C LEU A 84 3.73 -4.27 -4.85
N TRP A 85 4.42 -4.91 -3.92
CA TRP A 85 5.57 -5.78 -4.19
C TRP A 85 5.15 -7.19 -3.78
N ALA A 86 5.34 -8.16 -4.66
CA ALA A 86 5.16 -9.56 -4.34
C ALA A 86 6.48 -10.28 -4.46
N THR A 87 6.84 -11.07 -3.45
CA THR A 87 7.91 -12.06 -3.54
C THR A 87 7.28 -13.41 -3.84
N CYS A 88 7.69 -14.01 -4.95
CA CYS A 88 7.14 -15.26 -5.45
C CYS A 88 8.19 -16.37 -5.33
N THR A 89 7.72 -17.55 -4.94
CA THR A 89 8.53 -18.76 -4.80
C THR A 89 7.78 -19.94 -5.42
N VAL A 90 8.51 -20.80 -6.13
CA VAL A 90 8.01 -22.09 -6.62
C VAL A 90 9.14 -23.12 -6.41
N PRO A 91 8.83 -24.39 -6.10
CA PRO A 91 9.87 -25.42 -5.89
C PRO A 91 10.86 -25.46 -7.03
N ASP A 92 12.15 -25.66 -6.72
CA ASP A 92 13.25 -25.76 -7.68
C ASP A 92 13.56 -24.50 -8.51
N HIS A 93 13.00 -23.35 -8.15
CA HIS A 93 13.30 -22.07 -8.79
C HIS A 93 13.77 -21.01 -7.78
N LYS A 94 14.66 -20.13 -8.22
CA LYS A 94 15.10 -18.97 -7.44
C LYS A 94 13.90 -18.03 -7.20
N PRO A 95 13.70 -17.52 -5.96
CA PRO A 95 12.68 -16.51 -5.70
C PRO A 95 12.83 -15.28 -6.60
N TRP A 96 11.72 -14.70 -7.01
CA TRP A 96 11.69 -13.45 -7.76
C TRP A 96 10.73 -12.45 -7.12
N SER A 97 10.89 -11.17 -7.46
CA SER A 97 10.02 -10.11 -6.97
C SER A 97 9.37 -9.37 -8.13
N LEU A 98 8.09 -9.04 -7.96
CA LEU A 98 7.30 -8.27 -8.91
C LEU A 98 6.86 -6.97 -8.24
N ALA A 99 7.00 -5.85 -8.94
CA ALA A 99 6.36 -4.59 -8.57
C ALA A 99 5.20 -4.34 -9.54
N PHE A 100 4.00 -4.13 -9.01
CA PHE A 100 2.80 -3.90 -9.82
C PHE A 100 1.83 -2.95 -9.11
N ALA A 101 0.86 -2.47 -9.88
CA ALA A 101 -0.13 -1.51 -9.43
C ALA A 101 -1.53 -2.08 -9.68
N VAL A 102 -2.38 -2.04 -8.66
CA VAL A 102 -3.77 -2.51 -8.72
C VAL A 102 -4.70 -1.29 -8.78
N PRO A 103 -5.46 -1.11 -9.87
CA PRO A 103 -6.50 -0.09 -9.94
C PRO A 103 -7.53 -0.25 -8.81
N GLN A 104 -8.04 0.87 -8.29
CA GLN A 104 -9.02 0.85 -7.19
C GLN A 104 -10.38 0.28 -7.61
N ASP A 105 -10.71 0.34 -8.90
CA ASP A 105 -11.94 -0.19 -9.46
C ASP A 105 -11.92 -1.72 -9.62
N GLY A 106 -10.82 -2.38 -9.21
CA GLY A 106 -10.65 -3.83 -9.35
C GLY A 106 -10.51 -4.26 -10.81
N GLY A 107 -10.32 -3.31 -11.73
CA GLY A 107 -10.11 -3.50 -13.15
C GLY A 107 -8.76 -4.12 -13.46
N TRP A 108 -8.51 -5.33 -12.96
CA TRP A 108 -7.56 -6.22 -13.63
C TRP A 108 -8.19 -6.56 -14.98
N THR A 109 -7.76 -5.88 -16.04
CA THR A 109 -8.10 -6.27 -17.41
C THR A 109 -7.66 -7.71 -17.61
N LEU A 110 -8.67 -8.57 -17.82
CA LEU A 110 -8.56 -9.84 -18.52
C LEU A 110 -7.69 -9.61 -19.77
N GLY A 111 -6.47 -10.12 -19.76
CA GLY A 111 -5.51 -9.82 -20.83
C GLY A 111 -4.20 -10.59 -20.69
N GLY A 112 -4.30 -11.86 -20.30
CA GLY A 112 -3.27 -12.85 -20.62
C GLY A 112 -3.88 -13.78 -21.66
N ALA A 113 -3.62 -13.49 -22.92
CA ALA A 113 -3.65 -14.47 -24.00
C ALA A 113 -2.20 -14.77 -24.37
#